data_AF-A0A965C620-F1
#
_entry.id   AF-A0A965C620-F1
#
_cell.length_a   1.000
_cell.length_b   1.000
_cell.length_c   1.000
_cell.angle_alpha   90.00
_cell.angle_beta   90.00
_cell.angle_gamma   90.00
#
_symmetry.space_group_name_H-M   'P 1'
#
loop_
_entity.id
_entity.type
_entity.pdbx_description
1 polymer ?
#
loop_
_entity_poly.entity_id
_entity_poly.type
_entity_poly.pdbx_seq_one_letter_code
_entity_poly.pdbx_strand_id
1 'polypeptide(L)'
;KSPSGSLTLTDAKTKENFKFCALLVPSFKSPPPQETEKNPTPNHQQANIDKATQQQRDEKRKQILLSELEDEQRALESAKGKGASTEINAHQKNIELLKKEISLLK
;
A
#
# COMPACT_ATOMS: atom_id res chain seq x y z
N LYS A 1 24.13 -6.53 27.61
CA LYS A 1 23.36 -5.26 27.67
C LYS A 1 23.13 -4.81 26.23
N SER A 2 22.00 -5.17 25.64
CA SER A 2 21.68 -4.82 24.24
C SER A 2 21.12 -3.39 24.19
N PRO A 3 21.59 -2.51 23.30
CA PRO A 3 21.01 -1.19 23.15
C PRO A 3 19.64 -1.32 22.47
N SER A 4 18.59 -0.83 23.15
CA SER A 4 17.25 -0.69 22.59
C SER A 4 17.28 0.31 21.43
N GLY A 5 17.24 -0.19 20.20
CA GLY A 5 17.09 0.65 19.02
C GLY A 5 15.67 1.24 18.99
N SER A 6 15.56 2.56 19.11
CA SER A 6 14.29 3.27 18.90
C SER A 6 14.06 3.42 17.40
N LEU A 7 13.00 2.79 16.89
CA LEU A 7 12.57 2.91 15.49
C LEU A 7 11.87 4.26 15.30
N THR A 8 12.52 5.18 14.59
CA THR A 8 11.94 6.47 14.17
C THR A 8 11.48 6.38 12.72
N LEU A 9 10.18 6.57 12.49
CA LEU A 9 9.60 6.72 11.16
C LEU A 9 9.46 8.21 10.84
N THR A 10 10.05 8.66 9.73
CA THR A 10 9.97 10.05 9.27
C THR A 10 9.31 10.11 7.90
N ASP A 11 8.23 10.90 7.80
CA ASP A 11 7.63 11.29 6.52
C ASP A 11 8.44 12.46 5.92
N ALA A 12 8.86 12.33 4.66
CA ALA A 12 9.74 13.31 4.01
C ALA A 12 9.08 14.68 3.77
N LYS A 13 7.75 14.79 3.85
CA LYS A 13 6.99 15.95 3.36
C LYS A 13 6.50 16.89 4.47
N THR A 14 6.48 16.47 5.74
CA THR A 14 5.94 17.31 6.84
C THR A 14 6.81 17.25 8.10
N LYS A 15 8.06 17.72 8.01
CA LYS A 15 8.99 17.76 9.14
C LYS A 15 8.58 18.67 10.31
N GLU A 16 7.77 19.71 10.07
CA GLU A 16 7.54 20.77 11.06
C GLU A 16 6.36 20.51 12.02
N ASN A 17 5.40 19.64 11.66
CA ASN A 17 4.16 19.47 12.43
C ASN A 17 4.13 18.23 13.35
N PHE A 18 5.20 17.45 13.41
CA PHE A 18 5.20 16.16 14.11
C PHE A 18 5.64 16.23 15.59
N LYS A 19 5.39 17.35 16.28
CA LYS A 19 5.83 17.53 17.67
C LYS A 19 4.97 16.79 18.71
N PHE A 20 3.91 16.06 18.32
CA PHE A 20 3.04 15.36 19.27
C PHE A 20 2.44 14.04 18.78
N CYS A 21 3.00 13.40 17.76
CA CYS A 21 2.57 12.05 17.39
C CYS A 21 3.30 11.01 18.25
N ALA A 22 2.81 10.82 19.47
CA ALA A 22 3.15 9.67 20.29
C ALA A 22 2.30 8.48 19.84
N LEU A 23 2.94 7.41 19.37
CA LEU A 23 2.27 6.11 19.28
C LEU A 23 2.02 5.64 20.71
N LEU A 24 0.76 5.72 21.17
CA LEU A 24 0.35 4.99 22.36
C LEU A 24 0.37 3.51 22.00
N VAL A 25 1.48 2.85 22.28
CA VAL A 25 1.53 1.39 22.33
C VAL A 25 0.98 1.01 23.71
N PRO A 26 -0.26 0.52 23.86
CA PRO A 26 -0.68 -0.03 25.14
C PRO A 26 0.28 -1.18 25.48
N SER A 27 0.99 -1.05 26.60
CA SER A 27 1.84 -2.10 27.13
C SER A 27 0.93 -3.22 27.66
N PHE A 28 0.57 -4.16 26.80
CA PHE A 28 -0.10 -5.37 27.22
C PHE A 28 0.91 -6.22 27.99
N LYS A 29 0.81 -6.18 29.31
CA LYS A 29 1.44 -7.14 30.20
C LYS A 29 0.83 -8.50 29.83
N SER A 30 1.60 -9.38 29.18
CA SER A 30 1.12 -10.69 28.75
C SER A 30 0.68 -11.51 29.98
N PRO A 31 -0.59 -11.94 30.06
CA PRO A 31 -0.96 -13.05 30.92
C PRO A 31 -0.46 -14.37 30.30
N PRO A 32 -0.27 -15.42 31.11
CA PRO A 32 0.16 -16.74 30.62
C PRO A 32 -0.86 -17.32 29.61
N PRO A 33 -0.45 -18.28 28.76
CA PRO A 33 -1.26 -18.73 27.64
C PRO A 33 -2.52 -19.43 28.16
N GLN A 34 -3.68 -18.81 27.93
CA GLN A 34 -4.99 -19.44 28.08
C GLN A 34 -5.57 -19.76 26.71
N GLU A 35 -6.17 -20.95 26.64
CA GLU A 35 -6.71 -21.63 25.48
C GLU A 35 -7.76 -20.81 24.71
N THR A 36 -7.77 -21.03 23.40
CA THR A 36 -8.78 -20.72 22.37
C THR A 36 -10.02 -19.93 22.82
N GLU A 37 -9.90 -18.60 22.91
CA GLU A 37 -11.06 -17.72 22.77
C GLU A 37 -11.10 -17.14 21.36
N LYS A 38 -12.23 -17.36 20.68
CA LYS A 38 -12.52 -16.77 19.38
C LYS A 38 -12.52 -15.26 19.55
N ASN A 39 -11.44 -14.60 19.13
CA ASN A 39 -11.36 -13.14 19.09
C ASN A 39 -12.60 -12.63 18.33
N PRO A 40 -13.52 -11.87 18.96
CA PRO A 40 -14.54 -11.17 18.21
C PRO A 40 -13.78 -10.19 17.32
N THR A 41 -13.86 -10.40 16.01
CA THR A 41 -13.37 -9.41 15.04
C THR A 41 -13.95 -8.07 15.48
N PRO A 42 -13.11 -7.07 15.84
CA PRO A 42 -13.64 -5.78 16.26
C PRO A 42 -14.52 -5.33 15.10
N ASN A 43 -15.82 -5.17 15.38
CA ASN A 43 -16.82 -4.79 14.39
C ASN A 43 -16.23 -3.64 13.60
N HIS A 44 -15.73 -3.94 12.40
CA HIS A 44 -15.06 -2.99 11.55
C HIS A 44 -16.19 -2.03 11.21
N GLN A 45 -16.23 -0.91 11.91
CA GLN A 45 -17.14 0.18 11.59
C GLN A 45 -16.71 0.60 10.19
N GLN A 46 -17.30 -0.07 9.20
CA GLN A 46 -17.26 0.34 7.82
C GLN A 46 -17.98 1.68 7.84
N ALA A 47 -17.20 2.74 8.01
CA ALA A 47 -17.70 4.07 7.76
C ALA A 47 -18.28 4.00 6.35
N ASN A 48 -19.59 4.22 6.24
CA ASN A 48 -20.27 4.26 4.97
C ASN A 48 -19.70 5.46 4.21
N ILE A 49 -18.69 5.21 3.36
CA ILE A 49 -18.10 6.22 2.51
C ILE A 49 -19.21 6.66 1.55
N ASP A 50 -19.40 7.98 1.44
CA ASP A 50 -20.35 8.55 0.49
C ASP A 50 -20.04 8.06 -0.94
N LYS A 51 -21.08 7.77 -1.74
CA LYS A 51 -20.92 7.20 -3.08
C LYS A 51 -20.12 8.13 -4.00
N ALA A 52 -20.31 9.45 -3.90
CA ALA A 52 -19.56 10.40 -4.71
C ALA A 52 -18.08 10.39 -4.31
N THR A 53 -17.78 10.29 -3.01
CA THR A 53 -16.40 10.13 -2.52
C THR A 53 -15.76 8.84 -3.02
N GLN A 54 -16.50 7.73 -3.02
CA GLN A 54 -16.00 6.45 -3.52
C GLN A 54 -15.72 6.53 -5.04
N GLN A 55 -16.63 7.10 -5.83
CA GLN A 55 -16.44 7.31 -7.26
C GLN A 55 -15.23 8.21 -7.57
N GLN A 56 -15.04 9.31 -6.82
CA GLN A 56 -13.87 10.17 -6.98
C GLN A 56 -12.57 9.41 -6.71
N ARG A 57 -12.56 8.53 -5.71
CA ARG A 57 -11.41 7.69 -5.40
C ARG A 57 -11.15 6.67 -6.51
N ASP A 58 -12.20 6.04 -7.03
CA ASP A 58 -12.10 5.03 -8.08
C ASP A 58 -11.64 5.66 -9.40
N GLU A 59 -12.15 6.85 -9.74
CA GLU A 59 -11.68 7.62 -10.91
C GLU A 59 -10.21 8.00 -10.77
N LYS A 60 -9.81 8.52 -9.60
CA LYS A 60 -8.40 8.84 -9.33
C LYS A 60 -7.51 7.60 -9.39
N ARG A 61 -8.00 6.47 -8.87
CA ARG A 61 -7.30 5.19 -8.92
C ARG A 61 -7.09 4.75 -10.37
N LYS A 62 -8.14 4.85 -11.19
CA LYS A 62 -8.06 4.54 -12.62
C LYS A 62 -7.04 5.42 -13.34
N GLN A 63 -7.02 6.72 -13.08
CA GLN A 63 -6.04 7.64 -13.66
C GLN A 63 -4.60 7.27 -13.29
N ILE A 64 -4.36 6.92 -12.02
CA ILE A 64 -3.03 6.47 -11.56
C ILE A 64 -2.62 5.18 -12.29
N LEU A 65 -3.51 4.18 -12.37
CA LEU A 65 -3.21 2.91 -13.04
C LEU A 65 -2.94 3.09 -14.54
N LEU A 66 -3.64 4.02 -15.20
CA LEU A 66 -3.37 4.35 -16.61
C LEU A 66 -1.99 4.98 -16.79
N SER A 67 -1.61 5.91 -15.92
CA SER A 67 -0.26 6.50 -15.92
C SER A 67 0.83 5.45 -15.68
N GLU A 68 0.63 4.57 -14.68
CA GLU A 68 1.57 3.48 -14.40
C GLU A 68 1.69 2.51 -15.58
N LEU A 69 0.58 2.24 -16.28
CA LEU A 69 0.59 1.40 -17.47
C LEU A 69 1.41 2.00 -18.61
N GLU A 70 1.30 3.32 -18.84
CA GLU A 70 2.12 4.02 -19.84
C GLU A 70 3.61 3.99 -19.47
N ASP A 71 3.93 4.18 -18.18
CA ASP A 71 5.30 4.12 -17.68
C ASP A 71 5.90 2.72 -17.85
N GLU A 72 5.14 1.67 -17.52
CA GLU A 72 5.56 0.28 -17.70
C GLU A 72 5.75 -0.09 -19.18
N GLN A 73 4.91 0.43 -20.08
CA GLN A 73 5.10 0.26 -21.53
C GLN A 73 6.40 0.90 -22.01
N ARG A 74 6.69 2.13 -21.56
CA ARG A 74 7.93 2.83 -21.89
C ARG A 74 9.16 2.09 -21.33
N ALA A 75 9.06 1.59 -20.10
CA ALA A 75 10.12 0.81 -19.47
C ALA A 75 10.37 -0.50 -20.24
N LEU A 76 9.31 -1.19 -20.69
CA LEU A 76 9.41 -2.39 -21.52
C LEU A 76 10.16 -2.12 -22.83
N GLU A 77 9.88 -1.01 -23.51
CA GLU A 77 10.58 -0.63 -24.74
C GLU A 77 12.08 -0.35 -24.48
N SER A 78 12.39 0.35 -23.40
CA SER A 78 13.77 0.59 -22.96
C SER A 78 14.51 -0.72 -22.63
N ALA A 79 13.86 -1.65 -21.92
CA ALA A 79 14.41 -2.95 -21.59
C ALA A 79 14.64 -3.83 -22.83
N LYS A 80 13.71 -3.78 -23.80
CA LYS A 80 13.85 -4.43 -25.12
C LYS A 80 15.06 -3.89 -25.88
N GLY A 81 15.24 -2.57 -25.91
CA GLY A 81 16.41 -1.94 -26.54
C GLY A 81 17.75 -2.35 -25.92
N LYS A 82 17.76 -2.67 -24.62
CA LYS A 82 18.95 -3.12 -23.88
C LYS A 82 19.15 -4.65 -23.90
N GLY A 83 18.18 -5.42 -24.39
CA GLY A 83 18.22 -6.89 -24.35
C GLY A 83 18.10 -7.50 -22.96
N ALA A 84 17.56 -6.77 -21.97
CA ALA A 84 17.45 -7.21 -20.58
C ALA A 84 16.24 -8.16 -20.39
N SER A 85 16.40 -9.44 -20.73
CA SER A 85 15.32 -10.44 -20.74
C SER A 85 14.52 -10.55 -19.42
N THR A 86 15.19 -10.43 -18.28
CA THR A 86 14.56 -10.44 -16.95
C THR A 86 13.65 -9.24 -16.72
N GLU A 87 14.13 -8.03 -17.06
CA GLU A 87 13.36 -6.79 -16.98
C GLU A 87 12.17 -6.83 -17.96
N ILE A 88 12.38 -7.34 -19.17
CA ILE A 88 11.31 -7.51 -20.17
C ILE A 88 10.19 -8.39 -19.60
N ASN A 89 10.53 -9.54 -19.01
CA ASN A 89 9.52 -10.44 -18.43
C ASN A 89 8.77 -9.79 -17.25
N ALA A 90 9.48 -9.03 -16.41
CA ALA A 90 8.90 -8.32 -15.28
C ALA A 90 7.92 -7.23 -15.74
N HIS A 91 8.35 -6.33 -16.63
CA HIS A 91 7.50 -5.28 -17.17
C HIS A 91 6.28 -5.83 -17.90
N GLN A 92 6.44 -6.93 -18.65
CA GLN A 92 5.32 -7.58 -19.33
C GLN A 92 4.25 -8.10 -18.35
N LYS A 93 4.67 -8.76 -17.27
CA LYS A 93 3.76 -9.21 -16.20
C LYS A 93 3.08 -8.04 -15.48
N ASN A 94 3.83 -6.97 -15.20
CA ASN A 94 3.26 -5.78 -14.56
C ASN A 94 2.15 -5.17 -15.43
N ILE A 95 2.40 -5.02 -16.74
CA ILE A 95 1.40 -4.53 -17.70
C ILE A 95 0.13 -5.40 -17.70
N GLU A 96 0.26 -6.72 -17.66
CA GLU A 96 -0.88 -7.64 -17.62
C GLU A 96 -1.72 -7.46 -16.34
N LEU A 97 -1.06 -7.34 -15.20
CA LEU A 97 -1.72 -7.12 -13.91
C LEU A 97 -2.41 -5.75 -13.85
N LEU A 98 -1.75 -4.69 -14.33
CA LEU A 98 -2.33 -3.35 -14.40
C LEU A 98 -3.58 -3.32 -15.30
N LYS A 99 -3.52 -3.96 -16.47
CA LYS A 99 -4.69 -4.09 -17.37
C LYS A 99 -5.85 -4.83 -16.69
N LYS A 100 -5.55 -5.88 -15.93
CA LYS A 100 -6.56 -6.63 -15.18
C LYS A 100 -7.17 -5.77 -14.08
N GLU A 101 -6.37 -5.00 -13.35
CA GLU A 101 -6.90 -4.12 -12.30
C GLU A 101 -7.81 -3.05 -12.89
N ILE A 102 -7.40 -2.41 -13.99
CA ILE A 102 -8.20 -1.41 -14.69
C ILE A 102 -9.53 -1.98 -15.17
N SER A 103 -9.57 -3.22 -15.65
CA SER A 103 -10.82 -3.85 -16.11
C SER A 103 -11.76 -4.24 -14.97
N LEU A 104 -11.25 -4.36 -13.75
CA LEU A 104 -12.03 -4.64 -12.55
C LEU A 104 -12.61 -3.37 -11.90
N LEU A 105 -12.05 -2.20 -12.19
CA LEU A 105 -12.62 -0.91 -11.75
C LEU A 105 -13.91 -0.60 -12.54
N LYS A 106 -14.98 -0.32 -11.80
CA LYS A 106 -16.32 -0.01 -12.33
C LYS A 106 -16.60 1.48 -12.31
#